data_AF-A0A0F6W0H9-F1
#
_entry.id   AF-A0A0F6W0H9-F1
#
_cell.length_a   1.000
_cell.length_b   1.000
_cell.length_c   1.000
_cell.angle_alpha   90.00
_cell.angle_beta   90.00
_cell.angle_gamma   90.00
#
_symmetry.space_group_name_H-M   'P 1'
#
loop_
_entity.id
_entity.type
_entity.pdbx_description
1 polymer ?
#
loop_
_entity_poly.entity_id
_entity_poly.type
_entity_poly.pdbx_seq_one_letter_code
_entity_poly.pdbx_strand_id
1 'polypeptide(L)'
;MQPFVEGGFPVWIVLAVVLVSHPLAIAAVITSFVNRSRGVVLGLSSAVLLFALTTVGVGVAGYFWSVSEIEYALEHAGGLDPAMLDAMREQGRSEASWSWICGGIGAALPLVLSLVGLGRGVTMSSTPRR
;
A
#
# COMPACT_ATOMS: atom_id res chain seq x y z
N MET A 1 -10.49 25.30 14.97
CA MET A 1 -10.45 23.85 14.64
C MET A 1 -9.89 23.73 13.25
N GLN A 2 -8.64 23.31 13.10
CA GLN A 2 -8.16 22.92 11.77
C GLN A 2 -8.89 21.64 11.38
N PRO A 3 -9.45 21.54 10.16
CA PRO A 3 -10.07 20.31 9.71
C PRO A 3 -9.02 19.21 9.70
N PHE A 4 -9.35 18.09 10.35
CA PHE A 4 -8.54 16.87 10.32
C PHE A 4 -8.34 16.46 8.86
N VAL A 5 -7.08 16.43 8.42
CA VAL A 5 -6.70 16.12 7.04
C VAL A 5 -6.66 14.61 6.91
N GLU A 6 -7.71 14.03 6.32
CA GLU A 6 -7.92 12.61 6.01
C GLU A 6 -6.59 11.80 5.93
N GLY A 7 -6.26 11.09 7.01
CA GLY A 7 -5.16 10.12 7.09
C GLY A 7 -3.72 10.65 7.18
N GLY A 8 -3.50 11.97 7.18
CA GLY A 8 -2.19 12.57 7.44
C GLY A 8 -1.10 12.30 6.36
N PHE A 9 0.15 12.63 6.69
CA PHE A 9 1.32 12.45 5.80
C PHE A 9 1.51 11.03 5.24
N PRO A 10 1.26 9.93 6.00
CA PRO A 10 1.42 8.57 5.48
C PRO A 10 0.55 8.26 4.26
N VAL A 11 -0.68 8.78 4.19
CA VAL A 11 -1.56 8.58 3.04
C VAL A 11 -0.97 9.16 1.75
N TRP A 12 -0.28 10.30 1.82
CA TRP A 12 0.39 10.88 0.65
C TRP A 12 1.52 9.99 0.11
N ILE A 13 2.27 9.33 1.00
CA ILE A 13 3.28 8.35 0.60
C ILE A 13 2.61 7.15 -0.06
N VAL A 14 1.54 6.62 0.53
CA VAL A 14 0.76 5.51 -0.07
C VAL A 14 0.28 5.88 -1.48
N LEU A 15 -0.31 7.06 -1.65
CA LEU A 15 -0.78 7.55 -2.95
C LEU A 15 0.35 7.69 -3.97
N ALA A 16 1.52 8.19 -3.57
CA ALA A 16 2.68 8.31 -4.44
C ALA A 16 3.18 6.93 -4.90
N VAL A 17 3.26 5.95 -4.00
CA VAL A 17 3.64 4.57 -4.34
C VAL A 17 2.60 3.94 -5.27
N VAL A 18 1.31 4.15 -4.99
CA VAL A 18 0.19 3.68 -5.83
C VAL A 18 0.27 4.21 -7.25
N LEU A 19 0.57 5.51 -7.41
CA LEU A 19 0.68 6.15 -8.72
C LEU A 19 1.78 5.53 -9.59
N VAL A 20 2.86 5.05 -8.97
CA VAL A 20 3.97 4.39 -9.67
C VAL A 20 3.70 2.90 -9.88
N SER A 21 3.11 2.22 -8.90
CA SER A 21 2.92 0.77 -8.93
C SER A 21 1.86 0.32 -9.95
N HIS A 22 0.83 1.12 -10.20
CA HIS A 22 -0.26 0.76 -11.11
C HIS A 22 0.18 0.71 -12.58
N PRO A 23 0.84 1.74 -13.14
CA PRO A 23 1.40 1.66 -14.50
C PRO A 23 2.38 0.50 -14.64
N LEU A 24 3.21 0.26 -13.63
CA LEU A 24 4.18 -0.85 -13.63
C LEU A 24 3.47 -2.21 -13.67
N ALA A 25 2.38 -2.37 -12.90
CA ALA A 25 1.57 -3.58 -12.87
C ALA A 25 0.93 -3.88 -14.22
N ILE A 26 0.36 -2.85 -14.86
CA ILE A 26 -0.21 -2.95 -16.21
C ILE A 26 0.88 -3.35 -17.21
N ALA A 27 2.04 -2.70 -17.18
CA ALA A 27 3.16 -3.00 -18.06
C ALA A 27 3.68 -4.44 -17.87
N ALA A 28 3.77 -4.93 -16.63
CA ALA A 28 4.19 -6.29 -16.35
C ALA A 28 3.21 -7.34 -16.91
N VAL A 29 1.91 -7.10 -16.78
CA VAL A 29 0.88 -7.99 -17.35
C VAL A 29 0.93 -7.98 -18.87
N ILE A 30 0.96 -6.82 -19.50
CA ILE A 30 1.09 -6.72 -20.96
C ILE A 30 2.34 -7.46 -21.43
N THR A 31 3.47 -7.25 -20.75
CA THR A 31 4.72 -7.94 -21.06
C THR A 31 4.61 -9.45 -20.87
N SER A 32 3.84 -9.92 -19.88
CA SER A 32 3.59 -11.35 -19.66
C SER A 32 2.88 -12.01 -20.85
N PHE A 33 2.03 -11.27 -21.56
CA PHE A 33 1.28 -11.79 -22.71
C PHE A 33 2.03 -11.61 -24.04
N VAL A 34 2.77 -10.51 -24.20
CA VAL A 34 3.45 -10.16 -25.46
C VAL A 34 4.86 -10.77 -25.56
N ASN A 35 5.57 -10.89 -24.45
CA ASN A 35 6.97 -11.31 -24.47
C ASN A 35 7.11 -12.82 -24.30
N ARG A 36 8.03 -13.43 -25.05
CA ARG A 36 8.37 -14.86 -24.92
C ARG A 36 9.50 -15.12 -23.92
N SER A 37 10.14 -14.09 -23.37
CA SER A 37 11.22 -14.23 -22.40
C SER A 37 10.69 -14.50 -20.99
N ARG A 38 10.79 -15.75 -20.53
CA ARG A 38 10.43 -16.16 -19.16
C ARG A 38 11.08 -15.26 -18.10
N GLY A 39 12.37 -14.94 -18.26
CA GLY A 39 13.11 -14.11 -17.30
C GLY A 39 12.55 -12.69 -17.18
N VAL A 40 12.14 -12.08 -18.29
CA VAL A 40 11.56 -10.73 -18.29
C VAL A 40 10.20 -10.73 -17.60
N VAL A 41 9.36 -11.72 -17.90
CA VAL A 41 8.02 -11.84 -17.29
C VAL A 41 8.12 -12.04 -15.78
N LEU A 42 8.98 -12.96 -15.32
CA LEU A 42 9.19 -13.20 -13.90
C LEU A 42 9.80 -12.00 -13.18
N GLY A 43 10.80 -11.35 -13.78
CA GLY A 43 11.47 -10.18 -13.19
C GLY A 43 10.52 -9.00 -12.99
N LEU A 44 9.76 -8.63 -14.04
CA LEU A 44 8.80 -7.53 -13.95
C LEU A 44 7.65 -7.85 -12.98
N SER A 45 7.11 -9.06 -13.01
CA SER A 45 6.01 -9.44 -12.12
C SER A 45 6.47 -9.47 -10.65
N SER A 46 7.70 -9.90 -10.38
CA SER A 46 8.30 -9.86 -9.03
C SER A 46 8.53 -8.42 -8.56
N ALA A 47 8.98 -7.53 -9.44
CA ALA A 47 9.13 -6.11 -9.11
C ALA A 47 7.78 -5.47 -8.73
N VAL A 48 6.72 -5.73 -9.50
CA VAL A 48 5.37 -5.26 -9.19
C VAL A 48 4.89 -5.80 -7.85
N LEU A 49 5.13 -7.09 -7.56
CA LEU A 49 4.78 -7.69 -6.28
C LEU A 49 5.48 -6.98 -5.11
N LEU A 50 6.78 -6.68 -5.24
CA LEU A 50 7.54 -5.94 -4.22
C LEU A 50 6.95 -4.54 -3.97
N PHE A 51 6.58 -3.82 -5.04
CA PHE A 51 5.90 -2.52 -4.89
C PHE A 51 4.56 -2.65 -4.19
N ALA A 52 3.76 -3.66 -4.54
CA ALA A 52 2.46 -3.88 -3.92
C ALA A 52 2.58 -4.20 -2.42
N LEU A 53 3.53 -5.06 -2.04
CA LEU A 53 3.83 -5.35 -0.63
C LEU A 53 4.34 -4.13 0.11
N THR A 54 5.14 -3.29 -0.55
CA THR A 54 5.61 -2.02 0.01
C THR A 54 4.44 -1.07 0.27
N THR A 55 3.48 -0.95 -0.64
CA THR A 55 2.26 -0.16 -0.45
C THR A 55 1.48 -0.60 0.78
N VAL A 56 1.28 -1.91 0.95
CA VAL A 56 0.63 -2.46 2.15
C VAL A 56 1.45 -2.09 3.39
N GLY A 57 2.75 -2.33 3.37
CA GLY A 57 3.66 -2.05 4.49
C GLY A 57 3.64 -0.58 4.92
N VAL A 58 3.66 0.36 3.98
CA VAL A 58 3.53 1.80 4.26
C VAL A 58 2.17 2.12 4.87
N GLY A 59 1.08 1.52 4.37
CA GLY A 59 -0.26 1.70 4.96
C GLY A 59 -0.35 1.20 6.41
N VAL A 60 0.23 0.03 6.69
CA VAL A 60 0.30 -0.54 8.04
C VAL A 60 1.15 0.33 8.97
N ALA A 61 2.36 0.69 8.53
CA ALA A 61 3.28 1.52 9.31
C ALA A 61 2.68 2.91 9.57
N GLY A 62 2.01 3.50 8.57
CA GLY A 62 1.29 4.76 8.69
C GLY A 62 0.19 4.70 9.75
N TYR A 63 -0.61 3.63 9.77
CA TYR A 63 -1.62 3.42 10.81
C TYR A 63 -0.99 3.42 12.22
N PHE A 64 0.03 2.59 12.46
CA PHE A 64 0.65 2.51 13.79
C PHE A 64 1.33 3.81 14.20
N TRP A 65 1.98 4.50 13.26
CA TRP A 65 2.58 5.81 13.53
C TRP A 65 1.52 6.84 13.89
N SER A 66 0.43 6.96 13.13
CA SER A 66 -0.66 7.90 13.44
C SER A 66 -1.31 7.60 14.80
N VAL A 67 -1.57 6.32 15.11
CA VAL A 67 -2.10 5.93 16.43
C VAL A 67 -1.14 6.34 17.56
N SER A 68 0.17 6.14 17.38
CA SER A 68 1.17 6.53 18.38
C SER A 68 1.24 8.05 18.59
N GLU A 69 1.10 8.86 17.53
CA GLU A 69 1.06 10.32 17.64
C GLU A 69 -0.21 10.81 18.35
N ILE A 70 -1.35 10.19 18.07
CA ILE A 70 -2.61 10.51 18.76
C ILE A 70 -2.50 10.19 20.26
N GLU A 71 -2.00 9.02 20.62
CA GLU A 71 -1.83 8.63 22.02
C GLU A 71 -0.86 9.56 22.75
N TYR A 72 0.27 9.89 22.11
CA TYR A 72 1.23 10.86 22.65
C TYR A 72 0.60 12.24 22.85
N ALA A 73 -0.16 12.75 21.88
CA ALA A 73 -0.82 14.04 21.98
C ALA A 73 -1.85 14.08 23.12
N LEU A 74 -2.65 13.01 23.28
CA LEU A 74 -3.68 12.92 24.32
C LEU A 74 -3.08 12.84 25.72
N GLU A 75 -1.96 12.13 25.90
CA GLU A 75 -1.26 12.05 27.19
C GLU A 75 -0.73 13.42 27.66
N HIS A 76 -0.38 14.30 26.73
CA HIS A 76 0.20 15.61 27.01
C HIS A 76 -0.83 16.76 26.96
N ALA A 77 -2.08 16.49 26.58
CA ALA A 77 -3.13 17.49 26.41
C ALA A 77 -3.78 17.93 27.74
N GLY A 78 -2.99 18.06 28.81
CA GLY A 78 -3.46 18.21 30.20
C GLY A 78 -4.68 19.14 30.40
N GLY A 79 -5.59 18.71 31.29
CA GLY A 79 -6.78 19.47 31.67
C GLY A 79 -8.05 19.20 30.86
N LEU A 80 -8.04 18.18 29.98
CA LEU A 80 -9.23 17.71 29.27
C LEU A 80 -10.08 16.77 30.14
N ASP A 81 -11.40 16.87 30.00
CA ASP A 81 -12.37 15.94 30.58
C ASP A 81 -12.12 14.52 30.02
N PRO A 82 -12.08 13.46 30.87
CA PRO A 82 -11.95 12.07 30.42
C PRO A 82 -12.89 11.68 29.28
N ALA A 83 -14.15 12.13 29.30
CA ALA A 83 -15.10 11.81 28.24
C ALA A 83 -14.71 12.41 26.88
N MET A 84 -14.04 13.58 26.89
CA MET A 84 -13.56 14.23 25.67
C MET A 84 -12.28 13.58 25.14
N LEU A 85 -11.41 13.09 26.03
CA LEU A 85 -10.22 12.32 25.64
C LEU A 85 -10.59 11.01 24.93
N ASP A 86 -11.61 10.30 25.42
CA ASP A 86 -12.07 9.05 24.80
C ASP A 86 -12.66 9.29 23.41
N ALA A 87 -13.50 10.33 23.27
CA ALA A 87 -14.05 10.71 21.97
C ALA A 87 -12.94 11.08 20.95
N MET A 88 -11.92 11.84 21.38
CA MET A 88 -10.78 12.18 20.51
C MET A 88 -9.94 10.96 20.14
N ARG A 89 -9.76 10.01 21.06
CA ARG A 89 -9.03 8.76 20.78
C ARG A 89 -9.76 7.91 19.75
N GLU A 90 -11.08 7.78 19.87
CA GLU A 90 -11.89 6.99 18.94
C GLU A 90 -11.91 7.63 17.54
N GLN A 91 -12.12 8.95 17.46
CA GLN A 91 -12.06 9.67 16.20
C GLN A 91 -10.66 9.57 15.56
N GLY A 92 -9.60 9.81 16.32
CA GLY A 92 -8.24 9.71 15.79
C GLY A 92 -7.89 8.31 15.27
N ARG A 93 -8.32 7.25 15.96
CA ARG A 93 -8.13 5.87 15.48
C ARG A 93 -8.92 5.57 14.21
N SER A 94 -10.14 6.10 14.11
CA SER A 94 -10.95 6.02 12.89
C SER A 94 -10.22 6.69 11.72
N GLU A 95 -9.66 7.88 11.93
CA GLU A 95 -8.89 8.58 10.90
C GLU A 95 -7.58 7.86 10.54
N ALA A 96 -6.85 7.34 11.52
CA ALA A 96 -5.63 6.56 11.27
C ALA A 96 -5.91 5.31 10.41
N SER A 97 -7.09 4.69 10.56
CA SER A 97 -7.49 3.50 9.79
C SER A 97 -7.49 3.72 8.28
N TRP A 98 -7.65 4.97 7.82
CA TRP A 98 -7.55 5.31 6.40
C TRP A 98 -6.20 4.96 5.79
N SER A 99 -5.10 5.07 6.54
CA SER A 99 -3.76 4.70 6.05
C SER A 99 -3.69 3.22 5.67
N TRP A 100 -4.24 2.35 6.51
CA TRP A 100 -4.34 0.92 6.23
C TRP A 100 -5.28 0.63 5.06
N ILE A 101 -6.45 1.27 5.02
CA ILE A 101 -7.46 1.06 3.97
C ILE A 101 -6.89 1.48 2.60
N CYS A 102 -6.28 2.66 2.51
CA CYS A 102 -5.63 3.15 1.29
C CYS A 102 -4.48 2.23 0.88
N GLY A 103 -3.68 1.75 1.83
CA GLY A 103 -2.60 0.79 1.56
C GLY A 103 -3.12 -0.53 0.98
N GLY A 104 -4.18 -1.08 1.56
CA GLY A 104 -4.82 -2.31 1.12
C GLY A 104 -5.47 -2.18 -0.26
N ILE A 105 -6.32 -1.16 -0.45
CA ILE A 105 -6.99 -0.90 -1.74
C ILE A 105 -5.96 -0.59 -2.83
N GLY A 106 -4.97 0.26 -2.52
CA GLY A 106 -3.91 0.64 -3.44
C GLY A 106 -2.99 -0.51 -3.84
N ALA A 107 -2.86 -1.55 -3.01
CA ALA A 107 -2.08 -2.73 -3.35
C ALA A 107 -2.90 -3.79 -4.11
N ALA A 108 -4.23 -3.78 -4.03
CA ALA A 108 -5.08 -4.86 -4.52
C ALA A 108 -4.87 -5.18 -6.00
N LEU A 109 -4.93 -4.17 -6.88
CA LEU A 109 -4.76 -4.38 -8.32
C LEU A 109 -3.32 -4.82 -8.66
N PRO A 110 -2.25 -4.14 -8.21
CA PRO A 110 -0.88 -4.61 -8.40
C PRO A 110 -0.62 -6.04 -7.90
N LEU A 111 -1.20 -6.43 -6.76
CA LEU A 111 -1.10 -7.80 -6.24
C LEU A 111 -1.72 -8.81 -7.21
N VAL A 112 -2.97 -8.61 -7.62
CA VAL A 112 -3.64 -9.54 -8.54
C VAL A 112 -2.89 -9.65 -9.87
N LEU A 113 -2.49 -8.52 -10.43
CA LEU A 113 -1.77 -8.46 -11.71
C LEU A 113 -0.39 -9.12 -11.65
N SER A 114 0.36 -8.91 -10.57
CA SER A 114 1.66 -9.57 -10.38
C SER A 114 1.51 -11.08 -10.21
N LEU A 115 0.50 -11.57 -9.48
CA LEU A 115 0.24 -13.00 -9.34
C LEU A 115 -0.11 -13.66 -10.68
N VAL A 116 -0.92 -13.00 -11.51
CA VAL A 116 -1.23 -13.47 -12.88
C VAL A 116 0.05 -13.54 -13.73
N GLY A 117 0.87 -12.49 -13.70
CA GLY A 117 2.14 -12.44 -14.43
C GLY A 117 3.14 -13.50 -13.97
N LEU A 118 3.27 -13.73 -12.67
CA LEU A 118 4.09 -14.80 -12.08
C LEU A 118 3.57 -16.18 -12.49
N GLY A 119 2.27 -16.44 -12.37
CA GLY A 119 1.66 -17.70 -12.77
C GLY A 119 1.91 -18.02 -14.25
N ARG A 120 1.81 -17.01 -15.11
CA ARG A 120 2.17 -17.16 -16.54
C ARG A 120 3.67 -17.39 -16.73
N GLY A 121 4.53 -16.61 -16.08
CA GLY A 121 5.98 -16.78 -16.18
C GLY A 121 6.49 -18.15 -15.69
N VAL A 122 5.83 -18.75 -14.70
CA VAL A 122 6.16 -20.10 -14.21
C VAL A 122 5.74 -21.19 -15.20
N THR A 123 4.63 -21.00 -15.92
CA THR A 123 4.11 -21.97 -16.90
C THR A 123 4.78 -21.87 -18.28
N MET A 124 5.57 -20.82 -18.55
CA MET A 124 6.32 -20.70 -19.79
C MET A 124 7.47 -21.71 -19.85
N SER A 125 7.52 -22.49 -20.94
CA SER A 125 8.60 -23.45 -21.19
C SER A 125 9.92 -22.72 -21.43
N SER A 126 10.99 -23.23 -20.82
CA SER A 126 12.36 -22.72 -20.99
C SER A 126 13.02 -23.25 -22.27
N THR A 127 12.26 -23.36 -23.37
CA THR A 127 12.80 -23.91 -24.61
C THR A 127 13.96 -23.01 -25.08
N PRO A 128 15.18 -23.54 -25.29
CA PRO A 128 16.32 -22.74 -25.69
C PRO A 128 16.00 -22.05 -27.02
N ARG A 129 16.23 -20.73 -27.09
CA ARG A 129 16.20 -20.01 -28.37
C ARG A 129 17.37 -20.54 -29.19
N ARG A 130 17.06 -21.34 -30.22
CA ARG A 130 17.98 -21.61 -31.32
C ARG A 130 18.11 -20.38 -32.19
#